data_AF-A0A8J9VI92-F1
#
_entry.id   AF-A0A8J9VI92-F1
#
_cell.length_a   1.000
_cell.length_b   1.000
_cell.length_c   1.000
_cell.angle_alpha   90.00
_cell.angle_beta   90.00
_cell.angle_gamma   90.00
#
_symmetry.space_group_name_H-M   'P 1'
#
loop_
_entity.id
_entity.type
_entity.pdbx_description
1 polymer ?
#
loop_
_entity_poly.entity_id
_entity_poly.type
_entity_poly.pdbx_seq_one_letter_code
_entity_poly.pdbx_strand_id
1 'polypeptide(L)'
;MVRVNNCCGCCDLKSGTISISIVYLVLAILNMILGIMGVVGAKGAAMYVGVAIDGIMIILCILLIIGAMQDNHILCMVWVVGAIVWSVLLTIMAIVASVLIGLLANAAEDIQPTDQPDVPAAAVGAAIGVALGIMWGIVAVEVTLVIYSAIVVYSHAQNLREGGGSPPPYSHFGGPKI
;
A
#
# COMPACT_ATOMS: atom_id res chain seq x y z
N MET A 1 7.38 17.11 18.87
CA MET A 1 6.77 16.75 17.56
C MET A 1 5.60 17.69 17.33
N VAL A 2 5.51 18.29 16.14
CA VAL A 2 4.41 19.20 15.78
C VAL A 2 3.12 18.37 15.66
N ARG A 3 2.09 18.65 16.48
CA ARG A 3 0.79 17.98 16.38
C ARG A 3 0.01 18.58 15.21
N VAL A 4 -0.43 17.72 14.29
CA VAL A 4 -1.29 18.11 13.17
C VAL A 4 -2.73 17.85 13.59
N ASN A 5 -3.50 18.91 13.88
CA ASN A 5 -4.88 18.78 14.37
C ASN A 5 -5.92 18.55 13.26
N ASN A 6 -5.56 18.78 11.98
CA ASN A 6 -6.47 18.60 10.84
C ASN A 6 -5.78 17.74 9.77
N CYS A 7 -6.51 16.77 9.19
CA CYS A 7 -6.10 16.16 7.93
C CYS A 7 -6.39 17.16 6.79
N CYS A 8 -5.35 17.58 6.08
CA CYS A 8 -5.44 18.49 4.91
C CYS A 8 -6.14 19.84 5.18
N GLY A 9 -6.10 20.36 6.42
CA GLY A 9 -6.60 21.70 6.76
C GLY A 9 -8.13 21.81 6.95
N CYS A 10 -8.93 20.88 6.41
CA CYS A 10 -10.40 21.02 6.35
C CYS A 10 -11.19 19.87 7.02
N CYS A 11 -10.59 18.71 7.24
CA CYS A 11 -11.31 17.53 7.74
C CYS A 11 -10.74 17.02 9.07
N ASP A 12 -11.66 16.56 9.92
CA ASP A 12 -11.35 15.94 11.21
C ASP A 12 -10.52 14.66 11.00
N LEU A 13 -9.55 14.36 11.89
CA LEU A 13 -8.65 13.21 11.71
C LEU A 13 -9.42 11.90 11.54
N LYS A 14 -10.55 11.76 12.25
CA LYS A 14 -11.44 10.60 12.19
C LYS A 14 -12.00 10.37 10.78
N SER A 15 -12.37 11.45 10.08
CA SER A 15 -12.83 11.36 8.68
C SER A 15 -11.68 10.96 7.75
N GLY A 16 -10.47 11.45 8.00
CA GLY A 16 -9.25 11.07 7.29
C GLY A 16 -8.97 9.56 7.39
N THR A 17 -8.95 9.00 8.59
CA THR A 17 -8.74 7.55 8.81
C THR A 17 -9.80 6.70 8.12
N ILE A 18 -11.08 7.08 8.21
CA ILE A 18 -12.18 6.35 7.56
C ILE A 18 -12.04 6.41 6.03
N SER A 19 -11.72 7.58 5.47
CA SER A 19 -11.56 7.75 4.02
C SER A 19 -10.45 6.85 3.46
N ILE A 20 -9.32 6.76 4.17
CA ILE A 20 -8.19 5.90 3.80
C ILE A 20 -8.62 4.43 3.82
N SER A 21 -9.30 3.98 4.88
CA SER A 21 -9.79 2.60 4.96
C SER A 21 -10.71 2.24 3.80
N ILE A 22 -11.60 3.16 3.40
CA ILE A 22 -12.52 2.92 2.28
C ILE A 22 -11.75 2.79 0.96
N VAL A 23 -10.78 3.67 0.71
CA VAL A 23 -9.96 3.61 -0.50
C VAL A 23 -9.21 2.28 -0.58
N TYR A 24 -8.55 1.87 0.50
CA TYR A 24 -7.84 0.59 0.54
C TYR A 24 -8.78 -0.62 0.44
N LEU A 25 -9.98 -0.55 1.03
CA LEU A 25 -10.97 -1.62 0.94
C LEU A 25 -11.45 -1.78 -0.52
N VAL A 26 -11.72 -0.68 -1.22
CA VAL A 26 -12.11 -0.73 -2.64
C VAL A 26 -10.98 -1.30 -3.49
N LEU A 27 -9.74 -0.84 -3.28
CA LEU A 27 -8.58 -1.37 -4.00
C LEU A 27 -8.38 -2.87 -3.74
N ALA A 28 -8.50 -3.31 -2.49
CA ALA A 28 -8.34 -4.72 -2.13
C ALA A 28 -9.45 -5.59 -2.76
N ILE A 29 -10.70 -5.11 -2.82
CA ILE A 29 -11.80 -5.81 -3.49
C ILE A 29 -11.53 -5.93 -5.00
N LEU A 30 -11.09 -4.85 -5.64
CA LEU A 30 -10.76 -4.86 -7.07
C LEU A 30 -9.61 -5.84 -7.37
N ASN A 31 -8.55 -5.81 -6.56
CA ASN A 31 -7.42 -6.74 -6.67
C ASN A 31 -7.87 -8.19 -6.47
N MET A 32 -8.72 -8.45 -5.48
CA MET A 32 -9.27 -9.78 -5.24
C MET A 32 -10.10 -10.29 -6.43
N ILE A 33 -10.94 -9.45 -7.04
CA ILE A 33 -11.73 -9.82 -8.23
C ILE A 33 -10.81 -10.14 -9.41
N LEU A 34 -9.81 -9.29 -9.67
CA LEU A 34 -8.81 -9.52 -10.71
C LEU A 34 -8.01 -10.81 -10.44
N GLY A 35 -7.61 -11.04 -9.19
CA GLY A 35 -6.92 -12.24 -8.74
C GLY A 35 -7.75 -13.50 -8.97
N ILE A 36 -9.04 -13.48 -8.62
CA ILE A 36 -9.96 -14.62 -8.85
C ILE A 36 -10.12 -14.89 -10.35
N MET A 37 -10.30 -13.86 -11.18
CA MET A 37 -10.36 -14.04 -12.63
C MET A 37 -9.06 -14.62 -13.19
N GLY A 38 -7.91 -14.21 -12.63
CA GLY A 38 -6.60 -14.77 -12.93
C GLY A 38 -6.46 -16.24 -12.51
N VAL A 39 -6.95 -16.62 -11.32
CA VAL A 39 -6.95 -18.02 -10.82
C VAL A 39 -7.76 -18.93 -11.76
N VAL A 40 -8.89 -18.45 -12.28
CA VAL A 40 -9.74 -19.22 -13.20
C VAL A 40 -9.04 -19.46 -14.55
N GLY A 41 -8.17 -18.53 -14.97
CA GLY A 41 -7.40 -18.64 -16.22
C GLY A 41 -6.04 -19.36 -16.09
N ALA A 42 -5.37 -19.26 -14.95
CA ALA A 42 -4.02 -19.78 -14.74
C ALA A 42 -3.92 -20.57 -13.43
N LYS A 43 -3.63 -21.87 -13.54
CA LYS A 43 -3.42 -22.77 -12.40
C LYS A 43 -2.04 -22.56 -11.79
N GLY A 44 -1.90 -21.60 -10.89
CA GLY A 44 -0.63 -21.33 -10.18
C GLY A 44 -0.83 -21.10 -8.68
N ALA A 45 -0.01 -21.74 -7.85
CA ALA A 45 -0.02 -21.56 -6.39
C ALA A 45 0.15 -20.08 -5.97
N ALA A 46 0.92 -19.30 -6.75
CA ALA A 46 1.12 -17.87 -6.54
C ALA A 46 -0.20 -17.07 -6.57
N MET A 47 -1.16 -17.46 -7.41
CA MET A 47 -2.45 -16.77 -7.51
C MET A 47 -3.30 -16.96 -6.25
N TYR A 48 -3.33 -18.17 -5.68
CA TYR A 48 -4.04 -18.45 -4.43
C TYR A 48 -3.44 -17.69 -3.25
N VAL A 49 -2.11 -17.61 -3.19
CA VAL A 49 -1.40 -16.84 -2.18
C VAL A 49 -1.77 -15.36 -2.28
N GLY A 50 -1.79 -14.80 -3.50
CA GLY A 50 -2.23 -13.42 -3.74
C GLY A 50 -3.65 -13.14 -3.23
N VAL A 51 -4.61 -13.99 -3.59
CA VAL A 51 -6.01 -13.83 -3.14
C VAL A 51 -6.15 -13.95 -1.62
N ALA A 52 -5.41 -14.86 -0.98
CA ALA A 52 -5.43 -15.00 0.48
C ALA A 52 -4.84 -13.77 1.18
N ILE A 53 -3.76 -13.24 0.62
CA ILE A 53 -3.10 -12.00 1.03
C ILE A 53 -4.13 -10.84 0.92
N ASP A 54 -4.79 -10.65 -0.23
CA ASP A 54 -5.84 -9.63 -0.39
C ASP A 54 -6.96 -9.74 0.65
N GLY A 55 -7.40 -10.97 0.97
CA GLY A 55 -8.38 -11.22 2.02
C GLY A 55 -7.94 -10.72 3.40
N ILE A 56 -6.67 -10.91 3.77
CA ILE A 56 -6.12 -10.39 5.02
C ILE A 56 -6.15 -8.85 5.03
N MET A 57 -5.81 -8.21 3.91
CA MET A 57 -5.84 -6.76 3.80
C MET A 57 -7.27 -6.20 3.97
N ILE A 58 -8.29 -6.88 3.43
CA ILE A 58 -9.70 -6.51 3.65
C ILE A 58 -10.04 -6.58 5.14
N ILE A 59 -9.64 -7.65 5.83
CA ILE A 59 -9.89 -7.79 7.28
C ILE A 59 -9.21 -6.66 8.05
N LEU A 60 -7.96 -6.34 7.73
CA LEU A 60 -7.25 -5.21 8.33
C LEU A 60 -8.01 -3.90 8.10
N CYS A 61 -8.49 -3.62 6.89
CA CYS A 61 -9.26 -2.41 6.59
C CYS A 61 -10.54 -2.31 7.43
N ILE A 62 -11.25 -3.43 7.64
CA ILE A 62 -12.44 -3.48 8.50
C ILE A 62 -12.06 -3.18 9.95
N LEU A 63 -10.96 -3.76 10.45
CA LEU A 63 -10.46 -3.47 11.81
C LEU A 63 -10.11 -2.00 11.98
N LEU A 64 -9.56 -1.34 10.96
CA LEU A 64 -9.28 0.09 11.00
C LEU A 64 -10.57 0.93 11.08
N ILE A 65 -11.61 0.57 10.33
CA ILE A 65 -12.92 1.24 10.40
C ILE A 65 -13.50 1.10 11.81
N ILE A 66 -13.51 -0.11 12.37
CA ILE A 66 -14.01 -0.36 13.74
C ILE A 66 -13.17 0.42 14.76
N GLY A 67 -11.84 0.41 14.62
CA GLY A 67 -10.92 1.16 15.49
C GLY A 67 -11.18 2.66 15.48
N ALA A 68 -11.42 3.22 14.29
CA ALA A 68 -11.77 4.64 14.13
C ALA A 68 -13.17 4.97 14.69
N MET A 69 -14.14 4.05 14.59
CA MET A 69 -15.48 4.26 15.14
C MET A 69 -15.52 4.18 16.66
N GLN A 70 -14.81 3.20 17.25
CA GLN A 70 -14.76 2.95 18.68
C GLN A 70 -13.70 3.79 19.42
N ASP A 71 -12.99 4.66 18.70
CA ASP A 71 -11.91 5.50 19.25
C ASP A 71 -10.85 4.64 20.00
N ASN A 72 -10.61 3.42 19.49
CA ASN A 72 -9.70 2.45 20.08
C ASN A 72 -8.34 2.47 19.37
N HIS A 73 -7.36 3.13 20.00
CA HIS A 73 -6.01 3.29 19.46
C HIS A 73 -5.29 1.96 19.17
N ILE A 74 -5.62 0.88 19.88
CA ILE A 74 -4.96 -0.43 19.70
C ILE A 74 -5.29 -0.99 18.32
N LEU A 75 -6.56 -0.93 17.91
CA LEU A 75 -7.01 -1.41 16.60
C LEU A 75 -6.37 -0.61 15.45
N CYS A 76 -6.25 0.70 15.61
CA CYS A 76 -5.55 1.55 14.64
C CYS A 76 -4.06 1.19 14.52
N MET A 77 -3.37 0.94 15.64
CA MET A 77 -1.96 0.55 15.63
C MET A 77 -1.74 -0.83 14.98
N VAL A 78 -2.64 -1.80 15.24
CA VAL A 78 -2.59 -3.12 14.59
C VAL A 78 -2.68 -2.98 13.08
N TRP A 79 -3.56 -2.11 12.57
CA TRP A 79 -3.64 -1.84 11.13
C TRP A 79 -2.33 -1.28 10.56
N VAL A 80 -1.72 -0.29 11.24
CA VAL A 80 -0.46 0.31 10.77
C VAL A 80 0.64 -0.74 10.65
N VAL A 81 0.80 -1.60 11.67
CA VAL A 81 1.78 -2.69 11.62
C VAL A 81 1.45 -3.66 10.48
N GLY A 82 0.18 -4.02 10.32
CA GLY A 82 -0.28 -4.87 9.22
C GLY A 82 0.02 -4.29 7.83
N ALA A 83 -0.24 -3.00 7.63
CA ALA A 83 0.00 -2.29 6.37
C ALA A 83 1.50 -2.19 6.03
N ILE A 84 2.37 -2.02 7.04
CA ILE A 84 3.82 -2.02 6.84
C ILE A 84 4.29 -3.42 6.42
N VAL A 85 3.89 -4.46 7.14
CA VAL A 85 4.25 -5.86 6.80
C VAL A 85 3.76 -6.21 5.39
N TRP A 86 2.52 -5.84 5.07
CA TRP A 86 1.94 -5.98 3.74
C TRP A 86 2.78 -5.32 2.66
N SER A 87 3.14 -4.05 2.84
CA SER A 87 3.94 -3.29 1.87
C SER A 87 5.32 -3.92 1.64
N VAL A 88 5.96 -4.42 2.71
CA VAL A 88 7.23 -5.14 2.61
C VAL A 88 7.07 -6.44 1.80
N LEU A 89 6.02 -7.23 2.06
CA LEU A 89 5.76 -8.46 1.32
C LEU A 89 5.50 -8.19 -0.17
N LEU A 90 4.70 -7.18 -0.52
CA LEU A 90 4.48 -6.79 -1.91
C LEU A 90 5.79 -6.36 -2.61
N THR A 91 6.63 -5.60 -1.91
CA THR A 91 7.92 -5.17 -2.46
C THR A 91 8.85 -6.36 -2.71
N ILE A 92 8.90 -7.34 -1.80
CA ILE A 92 9.67 -8.57 -1.97
C ILE A 92 9.15 -9.35 -3.19
N MET A 93 7.83 -9.49 -3.33
CA MET A 93 7.21 -10.18 -4.48
C MET A 93 7.55 -9.48 -5.80
N ALA A 94 7.54 -8.15 -5.84
CA ALA A 94 7.92 -7.37 -7.02
C ALA A 94 9.40 -7.55 -7.41
N ILE A 95 10.30 -7.64 -6.41
CA ILE A 95 11.72 -7.95 -6.65
C ILE A 95 11.86 -9.35 -7.25
N VAL A 96 11.22 -10.36 -6.66
CA VAL A 96 11.28 -11.74 -7.16
C VAL A 96 10.73 -11.83 -8.59
N ALA A 97 9.60 -11.18 -8.87
CA ALA A 97 9.02 -11.12 -10.21
C ALA A 97 9.99 -10.46 -11.21
N SER A 98 10.62 -9.35 -10.83
CA SER A 98 11.61 -8.66 -11.67
C SER A 98 12.81 -9.56 -12.01
N VAL A 99 13.34 -10.28 -11.02
CA VAL A 99 14.46 -11.22 -11.20
C VAL A 99 14.06 -12.38 -12.14
N LEU A 100 12.88 -12.97 -11.93
CA LEU A 100 12.39 -14.07 -12.77
C LEU A 100 12.20 -13.64 -14.22
N ILE A 101 11.66 -12.44 -14.47
CA ILE A 101 11.52 -11.89 -15.83
C ILE A 101 12.89 -11.72 -16.49
N GLY A 102 13.88 -11.19 -15.76
CA GLY A 102 15.25 -11.03 -16.29
C GLY A 102 15.91 -12.37 -16.64
N LEU A 103 15.74 -13.39 -15.79
CA LEU A 103 16.26 -14.74 -16.06
C LEU A 103 15.61 -15.38 -17.29
N LEU A 104 14.28 -15.24 -17.43
CA LEU A 104 13.54 -15.77 -18.58
C LEU A 104 13.92 -15.05 -19.88
N ALA A 105 14.16 -13.74 -19.83
CA ALA A 105 14.61 -12.97 -20.99
C ALA A 105 15.98 -13.48 -21.48
N ASN A 106 16.94 -13.65 -20.58
CA ASN A 106 18.27 -14.17 -20.92
C ASN A 106 18.20 -15.61 -21.47
N ALA A 107 17.40 -16.48 -20.86
CA ALA A 107 17.25 -17.86 -21.32
C ALA A 107 16.55 -17.96 -22.69
N ALA A 108 15.67 -17.01 -23.02
CA ALA A 108 15.01 -16.97 -24.31
C ALA A 108 15.96 -16.59 -25.45
N GLU A 109 16.96 -15.74 -25.20
CA GLU A 109 18.00 -15.40 -26.18
C GLU A 109 18.85 -16.61 -26.57
N ASP A 110 19.15 -17.50 -25.61
CA ASP A 110 19.96 -18.71 -25.86
C ASP A 110 19.23 -19.81 -26.66
N ILE A 111 17.89 -19.79 -26.70
CA ILE A 111 17.06 -20.88 -27.27
C ILE A 111 16.44 -20.51 -28.63
N GLN A 112 16.53 -19.25 -29.07
CA GLN A 112 15.85 -18.81 -30.30
C GLN A 112 16.31 -19.60 -31.55
N PRO A 113 15.40 -20.34 -32.23
CA PRO A 113 15.71 -21.03 -33.47
C PRO A 113 15.99 -20.01 -34.59
N THR A 114 17.01 -20.28 -35.41
CA THR A 114 17.51 -19.41 -36.51
C THR A 114 16.47 -19.04 -37.60
N ASP A 115 15.26 -19.59 -37.57
CA ASP A 115 14.25 -19.45 -38.63
C ASP A 115 13.02 -18.60 -38.24
N GLN A 116 12.99 -17.97 -37.05
CA GLN A 116 11.87 -17.14 -36.62
C GLN A 116 12.02 -15.69 -37.12
N PRO A 117 10.94 -14.98 -37.52
CA PRO A 117 11.05 -13.59 -37.98
C PRO A 117 11.71 -12.75 -36.91
N ASP A 118 12.79 -12.04 -37.27
CA ASP A 118 13.58 -11.21 -36.36
C ASP A 118 12.71 -10.13 -35.73
N VAL A 119 12.10 -10.42 -34.57
CA VAL A 119 11.61 -9.37 -33.69
C VAL A 119 12.89 -8.72 -33.16
N PRO A 120 13.12 -7.42 -33.41
CA PRO A 120 14.37 -6.80 -33.01
C PRO A 120 14.52 -6.94 -31.50
N ALA A 121 15.64 -7.50 -31.03
CA ALA A 121 15.92 -7.70 -29.61
C ALA A 121 15.73 -6.40 -28.80
N ALA A 122 16.03 -5.26 -29.42
CA ALA A 122 15.77 -3.94 -28.88
C ALA A 122 14.28 -3.67 -28.57
N ALA A 123 13.34 -4.15 -29.39
CA ALA A 123 11.90 -4.01 -29.14
C ALA A 123 11.42 -4.92 -28.01
N VAL A 124 11.95 -6.14 -27.90
CA VAL A 124 11.64 -7.06 -26.78
C VAL A 124 12.17 -6.50 -25.47
N GLY A 125 13.42 -6.03 -25.45
CA GLY A 125 14.02 -5.36 -24.29
C GLY A 125 13.26 -4.09 -23.89
N ALA A 126 12.83 -3.28 -24.85
CA ALA A 126 12.01 -2.10 -24.58
C ALA A 126 10.65 -2.47 -23.98
N ALA A 127 9.97 -3.50 -24.49
CA ALA A 127 8.69 -3.96 -23.96
C ALA A 127 8.81 -4.46 -22.51
N ILE A 128 9.85 -5.26 -22.21
CA ILE A 128 10.14 -5.72 -20.84
C ILE A 128 10.47 -4.53 -19.93
N GLY A 129 11.29 -3.60 -20.40
CA GLY A 129 11.64 -2.38 -19.66
C GLY A 129 10.42 -1.53 -19.31
N VAL A 130 9.48 -1.35 -20.25
CA VAL A 130 8.22 -0.63 -20.02
C VAL A 130 7.34 -1.38 -19.01
N ALA A 131 7.20 -2.69 -19.14
CA ALA A 131 6.40 -3.50 -18.20
C ALA A 131 6.95 -3.44 -16.77
N LEU A 132 8.28 -3.58 -16.60
CA LEU A 132 8.94 -3.43 -15.30
C LEU A 132 8.81 -2.01 -14.76
N GLY A 133 8.97 -0.99 -15.62
CA GLY A 133 8.80 0.41 -15.23
C GLY A 133 7.40 0.71 -14.70
N ILE A 134 6.36 0.20 -15.35
CA ILE A 134 4.97 0.32 -14.89
C ILE A 134 4.79 -0.40 -13.54
N MET A 135 5.29 -1.63 -13.41
CA MET A 135 5.20 -2.40 -12.17
C MET A 135 5.83 -1.66 -10.99
N TRP A 136 7.06 -1.17 -11.15
CA TRP A 136 7.75 -0.40 -10.11
C TRP A 136 7.09 0.95 -9.83
N GLY A 137 6.52 1.59 -10.86
CA GLY A 137 5.71 2.79 -10.68
C GLY A 137 4.51 2.55 -9.75
N ILE A 138 3.79 1.43 -9.95
CA ILE A 138 2.68 1.03 -9.08
C ILE A 138 3.17 0.79 -7.66
N VAL A 139 4.24 0.00 -7.48
CA VAL A 139 4.82 -0.29 -6.15
C VAL A 139 5.23 0.99 -5.43
N ALA A 140 5.86 1.94 -6.13
CA ALA A 140 6.27 3.22 -5.56
C ALA A 140 5.07 4.06 -5.08
N VAL A 141 3.99 4.10 -5.88
CA VAL A 141 2.75 4.78 -5.51
C VAL A 141 2.14 4.11 -4.27
N GLU A 142 2.05 2.79 -4.25
CA GLU A 142 1.51 2.04 -3.10
C GLU A 142 2.30 2.28 -1.82
N VAL A 143 3.63 2.20 -1.87
CA VAL A 143 4.50 2.46 -0.70
C VAL A 143 4.29 3.89 -0.20
N THR A 144 4.17 4.87 -1.10
CA THR A 144 3.94 6.27 -0.72
C THR A 144 2.57 6.45 -0.04
N LEU A 145 1.53 5.79 -0.56
CA LEU A 145 0.20 5.77 0.06
C LEU A 145 0.22 5.10 1.43
N VAL A 146 0.98 4.00 1.59
CA VAL A 146 1.12 3.31 2.89
C VAL A 146 1.83 4.20 3.91
N ILE A 147 2.89 4.90 3.52
CA ILE A 147 3.59 5.84 4.40
C ILE A 147 2.64 6.98 4.81
N TYR A 148 1.95 7.58 3.85
CA TYR A 148 1.00 8.66 4.14
C TYR A 148 -0.12 8.20 5.08
N SER A 149 -0.73 7.05 4.79
CA SER A 149 -1.79 6.50 5.62
C SER A 149 -1.31 6.09 7.01
N ALA A 150 -0.13 5.49 7.13
CA ALA A 150 0.48 5.18 8.43
C ALA A 150 0.68 6.45 9.28
N ILE A 151 1.16 7.55 8.69
CA ILE A 151 1.32 8.83 9.40
C ILE A 151 -0.04 9.35 9.90
N VAL A 152 -1.07 9.34 9.04
CA VAL A 152 -2.42 9.81 9.40
C VAL A 152 -3.03 8.97 10.53
N VAL A 153 -2.99 7.64 10.39
CA VAL A 153 -3.55 6.70 11.37
C VAL A 153 -2.78 6.77 12.69
N TYR A 154 -1.45 6.87 12.62
CA TYR A 154 -0.60 7.02 13.80
C TYR A 154 -0.87 8.34 14.54
N SER A 155 -1.02 9.45 13.82
CA SER A 155 -1.41 10.74 14.40
C SER A 155 -2.78 10.67 15.09
N HIS A 156 -3.75 9.98 14.47
CA HIS A 156 -5.06 9.77 15.08
C HIS A 156 -4.96 8.91 16.36
N ALA A 157 -4.21 7.81 16.31
CA ALA A 157 -4.00 6.92 17.44
C ALA A 157 -3.27 7.62 18.61
N GLN A 158 -2.31 8.51 18.32
CA GLN A 158 -1.67 9.34 19.35
C GLN A 158 -2.66 10.30 20.02
N ASN A 159 -3.51 10.97 19.23
CA ASN A 159 -4.53 11.87 19.77
C ASN A 159 -5.51 11.15 20.71
N LEU A 160 -5.90 9.92 20.35
CA LEU A 160 -6.72 9.05 21.19
C LEU A 160 -6.01 8.64 22.49
N ARG A 161 -4.71 8.29 22.40
CA ARG A 161 -3.91 7.88 23.56
C ARG A 161 -3.69 9.02 24.56
N GLU A 162 -3.61 10.25 24.08
CA GLU A 162 -3.43 11.45 24.90
C GLU A 162 -4.75 12.00 25.48
N GLY A 163 -5.87 11.29 25.25
CA GLY A 163 -7.15 11.56 25.91
C GLY A 163 -8.07 12.56 25.17
N GLY A 164 -7.84 12.82 23.87
CA GLY A 164 -8.73 13.63 23.03
C GLY A 164 -8.88 15.10 23.46
N GLY A 165 -8.18 15.53 24.51
CA GLY A 165 -8.11 16.92 24.92
C GLY A 165 -7.45 17.71 23.81
N SER A 166 -8.18 18.65 23.20
CA SER A 166 -7.56 19.68 22.37
C SER A 166 -6.32 20.17 23.12
N PRO A 167 -5.12 20.17 22.50
CA PRO A 167 -3.99 20.81 23.13
C PRO A 167 -4.47 22.22 23.50
N PRO A 168 -4.19 22.70 24.73
CA PRO A 168 -4.56 24.07 25.08
C PRO A 168 -4.08 24.95 23.93
N PRO A 169 -4.94 25.84 23.40
CA PRO A 169 -4.54 26.71 22.30
C PRO A 169 -3.20 27.31 22.69
N TYR A 170 -2.28 27.44 21.73
CA TYR A 170 -0.98 28.09 21.90
C TYR A 170 -1.12 29.59 22.24
N SER A 171 -2.12 30.00 23.03
CA SER A 171 -2.11 31.20 23.85
C SER A 171 -1.22 30.94 25.06
N HIS A 172 -0.25 31.84 25.27
CA HIS A 172 0.73 31.84 26.38
C HIS A 172 2.13 31.31 26.06
N PHE A 173 2.71 31.70 24.92
CA PHE A 173 3.97 32.43 25.04
C PHE A 173 3.65 33.84 25.53
N GLY A 174 3.35 33.96 26.82
CA GLY A 174 3.45 35.24 27.51
C GLY A 174 4.92 35.61 27.48
N GLY A 175 5.32 36.37 26.47
CA GLY A 175 6.63 37.02 26.47
C GLY A 175 6.77 37.81 27.78
N PRO A 176 7.99 37.89 28.35
CA PRO A 176 8.22 38.63 29.57
C PRO A 176 7.69 40.06 29.38
N LYS A 177 6.74 40.46 30.22
CA LYS A 177 6.33 41.86 30.33
C LYS A 177 7.53 42.60 30.92
N ILE A 178 8.29 43.26 30.05
CA ILE A 178 9.29 44.26 30.42
C ILE A 178 8.58 45.60 30.57
#